data_AF-A0A0K9NZT7-F1
#
_entry.id   AF-A0A0K9NZT7-F1
#
_cell.length_a   1.000
_cell.length_b   1.000
_cell.length_c   1.000
_cell.angle_alpha   90.00
_cell.angle_beta   90.00
_cell.angle_gamma   90.00
#
_symmetry.space_group_name_H-M   'P 1'
#
loop_
_entity.id
_entity.type
_entity.pdbx_description
1 polymer ?
#
loop_
_entity_poly.entity_id
_entity_poly.type
_entity_poly.pdbx_seq_one_letter_code
_entity_poly.pdbx_strand_id
1 'polypeptide(L)'
;MTFNKLKTLHLGVNLNCSKETSIVFCILKNCPSLTYLEIFCEHLEEDGTSLSTSDEFWNDQRNFSFSSFDNLKEFDITNVHGSKSELRFIKYILGKAPLLEVSNIKIDWKTIAFGEETTMVFFNEMEKKMMM
;
A
#
# COMPACT_ATOMS: atom_id res chain seq x y z
N MET A 1 -15.85 -10.43 -16.59
CA MET A 1 -14.92 -10.02 -17.66
C MET A 1 -13.53 -10.43 -17.21
N THR A 2 -12.80 -11.25 -17.96
CA THR A 2 -11.53 -11.82 -17.50
C THR A 2 -10.39 -11.45 -18.45
N PHE A 3 -9.27 -10.97 -17.91
CA PHE A 3 -8.07 -10.52 -18.61
C PHE A 3 -7.01 -11.64 -18.66
N ASN A 4 -7.34 -12.75 -19.33
CA ASN A 4 -6.53 -13.99 -19.32
C ASN A 4 -5.11 -13.86 -19.90
N LYS A 5 -4.82 -12.77 -20.61
CA LYS A 5 -3.50 -12.52 -21.24
C LYS A 5 -2.74 -11.36 -20.59
N LEU A 6 -3.34 -10.67 -19.62
CA LEU A 6 -2.69 -9.55 -18.96
C LEU A 6 -1.61 -10.09 -18.03
N LYS A 7 -0.36 -9.71 -18.31
CA LYS A 7 0.82 -10.12 -17.54
C LYS A 7 1.30 -9.03 -16.58
N THR A 8 1.01 -7.77 -16.90
CA THR A 8 1.55 -6.60 -16.22
C THR A 8 0.40 -5.68 -15.89
N LEU A 9 0.36 -5.18 -14.66
CA LEU A 9 -0.66 -4.24 -14.18
C LEU A 9 0.01 -3.18 -13.31
N HIS A 10 -0.30 -1.91 -13.59
CA HIS A 10 0.14 -0.76 -12.82
C HIS A 10 -1.09 0.01 -12.36
N LEU A 11 -1.18 0.34 -11.07
CA LEU A 11 -2.33 1.02 -10.47
C LEU A 11 -1.87 2.13 -9.53
N GLY A 12 -2.41 3.34 -9.70
CA GLY A 12 -2.45 4.37 -8.67
C GLY A 12 -3.71 4.19 -7.83
N VAL A 13 -3.56 4.09 -6.51
CA VAL A 13 -4.69 3.82 -5.61
C VAL A 13 -4.45 4.35 -4.20
N ASN A 14 -5.48 4.96 -3.63
CA ASN A 14 -5.55 5.19 -2.20
C ASN A 14 -6.04 3.93 -1.48
N LEU A 15 -5.11 3.16 -0.89
CA LEU A 15 -5.43 1.94 -0.13
C LEU A 15 -6.19 2.21 1.18
N ASN A 16 -6.27 3.47 1.63
CA ASN A 16 -7.14 3.87 2.73
C ASN A 16 -8.59 4.06 2.27
N CYS A 17 -8.84 4.28 0.97
CA CYS A 17 -10.17 4.37 0.40
C CYS A 17 -10.75 2.97 0.12
N SER A 18 -11.82 2.59 0.83
CA SER A 18 -12.46 1.28 0.67
C SER A 18 -13.00 1.03 -0.74
N LYS A 19 -13.53 2.06 -1.40
CA LYS A 19 -14.06 1.95 -2.77
C LYS A 19 -12.96 1.66 -3.77
N GLU A 20 -11.86 2.40 -3.73
CA GLU A 20 -10.72 2.18 -4.62
C GLU A 20 -10.06 0.84 -4.34
N THR A 21 -9.84 0.51 -3.07
CA THR A 21 -9.30 -0.79 -2.66
C THR A 21 -10.19 -1.95 -3.18
N SER A 22 -11.51 -1.81 -3.11
CA SER A 22 -12.45 -2.81 -3.67
C SER A 22 -12.31 -2.96 -5.18
N ILE A 23 -12.11 -1.85 -5.90
CA ILE A 23 -11.86 -1.87 -7.35
C ILE A 23 -10.56 -2.61 -7.66
N VAL A 24 -9.49 -2.37 -6.90
CA VAL A 24 -8.21 -3.09 -7.06
C VAL A 24 -8.43 -4.60 -6.93
N PHE A 25 -9.10 -5.06 -5.87
CA PHE A 25 -9.40 -6.48 -5.71
C PHE A 25 -10.23 -7.05 -6.86
N CYS A 26 -11.22 -6.29 -7.35
CA CYS A 26 -12.03 -6.68 -8.49
C CYS A 26 -11.18 -6.86 -9.76
N ILE A 27 -10.25 -5.93 -10.03
CA ILE A 27 -9.35 -6.03 -11.18
C ILE A 27 -8.43 -7.24 -11.04
N LEU A 28 -7.76 -7.41 -9.89
CA LEU A 28 -6.82 -8.49 -9.63
C LEU A 28 -7.49 -9.87 -9.75
N LYS A 29 -8.73 -10.01 -9.27
CA LYS A 29 -9.53 -11.24 -9.44
C LYS A 29 -9.69 -11.66 -10.91
N ASN A 30 -9.69 -10.70 -11.81
CA ASN A 30 -9.90 -10.94 -13.23
C ASN A 30 -8.59 -11.05 -14.03
N CYS A 31 -7.42 -11.07 -13.38
CA CYS A 31 -6.10 -11.14 -14.03
C CYS A 31 -5.32 -12.42 -13.63
N PRO A 32 -5.77 -13.62 -14.01
CA PRO A 32 -5.18 -14.88 -13.52
C PRO A 32 -3.75 -15.16 -14.03
N SER A 33 -3.32 -14.48 -15.10
CA SER A 33 -2.00 -14.65 -15.73
C SER A 33 -1.01 -13.54 -15.34
N LEU A 34 -1.33 -12.78 -14.29
CA LEU A 34 -0.53 -11.64 -13.86
C LEU A 34 0.83 -12.12 -13.34
N THR A 35 1.91 -11.61 -13.93
CA THR A 35 3.30 -11.91 -13.54
C THR A 35 3.98 -10.73 -12.85
N TYR A 36 3.56 -9.50 -13.14
CA TYR A 36 4.07 -8.27 -12.53
C TYR A 36 2.92 -7.38 -12.07
N LEU A 37 2.99 -6.92 -10.83
CA LEU A 37 2.06 -5.95 -10.24
C LEU A 37 2.84 -4.77 -9.67
N GLU A 38 2.45 -3.55 -10.07
CA GLU A 38 2.91 -2.32 -9.47
C GLU A 38 1.75 -1.53 -8.87
N ILE A 39 1.93 -1.11 -7.62
CA ILE A 39 1.02 -0.23 -6.89
C ILE A 39 1.74 1.07 -6.55
N PHE A 40 1.17 2.19 -6.97
CA PHE A 40 1.53 3.51 -6.47
C PHE A 40 0.49 3.93 -5.43
N CYS A 41 0.90 4.11 -4.19
CA CYS A 41 0.01 4.52 -3.11
C CYS A 41 -0.31 6.02 -3.25
N GLU A 42 -1.54 6.34 -3.66
CA GLU A 42 -2.03 7.71 -3.72
C GLU A 42 -2.59 8.14 -2.37
N HIS A 43 -2.30 9.39 -1.99
CA HIS A 43 -2.80 9.99 -0.76
C HIS A 43 -3.44 11.31 -1.14
N LEU A 44 -4.76 11.43 -0.90
CA LEU A 44 -5.45 12.70 -1.10
C LEU A 44 -5.18 13.60 0.11
N GLU A 45 -4.68 14.80 -0.15
CA GLU A 45 -4.63 15.91 0.80
C GLU A 45 -6.04 16.49 0.95
N GLU A 46 -6.94 15.83 1.67
CA GLU A 46 -8.19 16.48 2.09
C GLU A 46 -8.41 16.33 3.59
N ASP A 47 -8.80 17.45 4.19
CA ASP A 47 -9.05 17.77 5.61
C ASP A 47 -10.19 16.96 6.27
N GLY A 48 -10.52 15.80 5.70
CA GLY A 48 -11.55 14.89 6.17
C GLY A 48 -10.93 13.60 6.66
N THR A 49 -11.29 13.19 7.88
CA THR A 49 -10.94 11.92 8.53
C THR A 49 -10.72 10.81 7.50
N SER A 50 -9.44 10.48 7.22
CA SER A 50 -9.06 9.33 6.42
C SER A 50 -9.58 8.08 7.14
N LEU A 51 -10.79 7.64 6.78
CA LEU A 51 -11.41 6.44 7.31
C LEU A 51 -10.64 5.26 6.72
N SER A 52 -9.61 4.83 7.44
CA SER A 52 -8.87 3.61 7.12
C SER A 52 -9.85 2.48 6.81
N THR A 53 -9.57 1.69 5.78
CA THR A 53 -10.37 0.52 5.45
C THR A 53 -10.61 -0.35 6.69
N SER A 54 -11.89 -0.65 6.97
CA SER A 54 -12.30 -1.29 8.22
C SER A 54 -11.70 -2.69 8.36
N ASP A 55 -11.56 -3.15 9.61
CA ASP A 55 -11.10 -4.52 9.90
C ASP A 55 -12.01 -5.58 9.26
N GLU A 56 -13.32 -5.32 9.21
CA GLU A 56 -14.31 -6.16 8.53
C GLU A 56 -14.01 -6.31 7.03
N PHE A 57 -13.72 -5.21 6.33
CA PHE A 57 -13.35 -5.25 4.91
C PHE A 57 -12.19 -6.21 4.66
N TRP A 58 -11.13 -6.11 5.47
CA TRP A 58 -9.96 -6.98 5.34
C TRP A 58 -10.22 -8.42 5.77
N ASN A 59 -11.15 -8.65 6.70
CA ASN A 59 -11.59 -10.00 7.07
C ASN A 59 -12.31 -10.68 5.92
N ASP A 60 -13.17 -9.95 5.20
CA ASP A 60 -13.82 -10.46 4.00
C ASP A 60 -12.78 -10.82 2.96
N GLN A 61 -11.79 -9.96 2.71
CA GLN A 61 -10.70 -10.25 1.76
C GLN A 61 -9.83 -11.45 2.16
N ARG A 62 -9.70 -11.79 3.45
CA ARG A 62 -8.96 -13.01 3.88
C ARG A 62 -9.62 -14.29 3.38
N ASN A 63 -10.94 -14.28 3.25
CA ASN A 63 -11.73 -15.40 2.74
C ASN A 63 -11.85 -15.40 1.21
N PHE A 64 -11.38 -14.35 0.53
CA PHE A 64 -11.24 -14.37 -0.94
C PHE A 64 -10.11 -15.35 -1.31
N SER A 65 -10.49 -16.60 -1.55
CA SER A 65 -9.64 -17.62 -2.15
C SER A 65 -9.67 -17.45 -3.67
N PHE A 66 -8.77 -16.63 -4.23
CA PHE A 66 -8.53 -16.60 -5.67
C PHE A 66 -7.06 -16.85 -5.98
N SER A 67 -6.85 -17.65 -7.02
CA SER A 67 -5.60 -18.05 -7.67
C SER A 67 -4.91 -16.93 -8.46
N SER A 68 -5.29 -15.66 -8.25
CA SER A 68 -4.84 -14.54 -9.09
C SER A 68 -3.34 -14.27 -9.02
N PHE A 69 -2.65 -14.77 -7.99
CA PHE A 69 -1.22 -14.56 -7.81
C PHE A 69 -0.40 -15.84 -7.97
N ASP A 70 -1.01 -16.93 -8.46
CA ASP A 70 -0.31 -18.19 -8.69
C ASP A 70 0.85 -18.02 -9.68
N ASN A 71 0.78 -17.00 -10.54
CA ASN A 71 1.80 -16.66 -11.53
C ASN A 71 2.57 -15.37 -11.22
N LEU A 72 2.27 -14.69 -10.10
CA LEU A 72 2.88 -13.40 -9.77
C LEU A 72 4.34 -13.63 -9.36
N LYS A 73 5.27 -13.03 -10.11
CA LYS A 73 6.72 -13.13 -9.90
C LYS A 73 7.31 -11.87 -9.30
N GLU A 74 6.75 -10.71 -9.65
CA GLU A 74 7.27 -9.41 -9.26
C GLU A 74 6.15 -8.54 -8.67
N PHE A 75 6.42 -7.93 -7.52
CA PHE A 75 5.51 -7.03 -6.84
C PHE A 75 6.22 -5.76 -6.37
N ASP A 76 5.85 -4.64 -6.96
CA ASP A 76 6.35 -3.33 -6.62
C ASP A 76 5.25 -2.51 -5.95
N ILE A 77 5.59 -1.87 -4.84
CA ILE A 77 4.73 -0.88 -4.20
C ILE A 77 5.57 0.34 -3.81
N THR A 78 5.07 1.51 -4.16
CA THR A 78 5.78 2.77 -3.99
C THR A 78 4.90 3.82 -3.33
N ASN A 79 5.54 4.85 -2.77
CA ASN A 79 4.87 5.93 -2.04
C ASN A 79 4.11 5.45 -0.79
N VAL A 80 4.62 4.41 -0.12
CA VAL A 80 3.98 3.81 1.07
C VAL A 80 4.15 4.74 2.27
N HIS A 81 3.05 5.14 2.91
CA HIS A 81 3.06 6.00 4.11
C HIS A 81 3.03 5.21 5.44
N GLY A 82 2.86 3.89 5.37
CA GLY A 82 2.85 3.00 6.54
C GLY A 82 1.47 2.87 7.20
N SER A 83 0.39 3.20 6.48
CA SER A 83 -0.97 3.02 7.01
C SER A 83 -1.28 1.55 7.28
N LYS A 84 -2.21 1.29 8.22
CA LYS A 84 -2.66 -0.08 8.53
C LYS A 84 -3.18 -0.79 7.26
N SER A 85 -3.80 -0.06 6.35
CA SER A 85 -4.39 -0.58 5.11
C SER A 85 -3.32 -0.93 4.08
N GLU A 86 -2.30 -0.10 3.90
CA GLU A 86 -1.15 -0.40 3.03
C GLU A 86 -0.41 -1.65 3.51
N LEU A 87 -0.09 -1.72 4.81
CA LEU A 87 0.60 -2.87 5.39
C LEU A 87 -0.22 -4.16 5.26
N ARG A 88 -1.56 -4.06 5.35
CA ARG A 88 -2.46 -5.19 5.12
C ARG A 88 -2.48 -5.63 3.65
N PHE A 89 -2.48 -4.69 2.71
CA PHE A 89 -2.40 -5.01 1.29
C PHE A 89 -1.08 -5.72 0.96
N ILE A 90 0.05 -5.18 1.43
CA ILE A 90 1.38 -5.80 1.27
C ILE A 90 1.38 -7.21 1.84
N LYS A 91 0.93 -7.38 3.09
CA LYS A 91 0.85 -8.70 3.74
C LYS A 91 -0.06 -9.66 2.97
N TYR A 92 -1.15 -9.15 2.41
CA TYR A 92 -2.09 -9.94 1.60
C TYR A 92 -1.42 -10.49 0.34
N ILE A 93 -0.72 -9.65 -0.43
CA ILE A 93 -0.01 -10.09 -1.66
C ILE A 93 1.09 -11.09 -1.32
N LEU A 94 1.96 -10.76 -0.35
CA LEU A 94 3.06 -11.64 0.06
C LEU A 94 2.58 -12.98 0.60
N GLY A 95 1.42 -13.02 1.26
CA GLY A 95 0.83 -14.26 1.78
C GLY A 95 0.10 -15.11 0.73
N LYS A 96 -0.11 -14.59 -0.48
CA LYS A 96 -0.93 -15.23 -1.53
C LYS A 96 -0.19 -15.47 -2.84
N ALA A 97 1.04 -15.00 -3.00
CA ALA A 97 1.84 -15.14 -4.21
C ALA A 97 2.95 -16.20 -4.03
N PRO A 98 2.69 -17.49 -4.30
CA PRO A 98 3.66 -18.57 -4.02
C PRO A 98 4.88 -18.57 -4.95
N LEU A 99 4.79 -17.95 -6.13
CA LEU A 99 5.89 -17.85 -7.10
C LEU A 99 6.57 -16.47 -7.10
N LEU A 100 6.36 -15.66 -6.05
CA LEU A 100 6.95 -14.33 -5.97
C LEU A 100 8.47 -14.45 -5.82
N GLU A 101 9.20 -13.90 -6.78
CA GLU A 101 10.66 -13.91 -6.84
C GLU A 101 11.24 -12.60 -6.29
N VAL A 102 10.57 -11.47 -6.57
CA VAL A 102 11.03 -10.12 -6.17
C VAL A 102 9.87 -9.32 -5.59
N SER A 103 10.14 -8.60 -4.50
CA SER A 103 9.23 -7.56 -4.00
C SER A 103 10.00 -6.30 -3.63
N ASN A 104 9.64 -5.17 -4.25
CA ASN A 104 10.21 -3.87 -3.93
C ASN A 104 9.18 -3.00 -3.21
N ILE A 105 9.47 -2.64 -1.96
CA ILE A 105 8.61 -1.78 -1.15
C ILE A 105 9.35 -0.46 -0.92
N LYS A 106 8.87 0.63 -1.54
CA LYS A 106 9.44 1.97 -1.42
C LYS A 106 8.55 2.83 -0.53
N ILE A 107 9.07 3.13 0.64
CA ILE A 107 8.44 3.96 1.65
C ILE A 107 8.65 5.45 1.30
N ASP A 108 7.60 6.26 1.43
CA ASP A 108 7.77 7.71 1.47
C ASP A 108 8.16 8.14 2.90
N TRP A 109 9.46 8.26 3.12
CA TRP A 109 10.02 8.62 4.41
C TRP A 109 9.67 10.05 4.85
N LYS A 110 9.20 10.91 3.93
CA LYS A 110 8.85 12.29 4.26
C LYS A 110 7.54 12.40 5.06
N THR A 111 6.69 11.39 4.97
CA THR A 111 5.34 11.40 5.58
C THR A 111 5.23 10.49 6.80
N ILE A 112 6.25 9.68 7.09
CA ILE A 112 6.33 8.91 8.33
C ILE A 112 6.80 9.85 9.45
N ALA A 113 5.86 10.22 10.32
CA ALA A 113 6.19 10.85 11.59
C ALA A 113 7.08 9.89 12.40
N PHE A 114 8.38 10.18 12.47
CA PHE A 114 9.22 9.59 13.52
C PHE A 114 8.61 10.01 14.85
N GLY A 115 8.26 9.03 15.69
CA GLY A 115 7.39 9.19 16.86
C GLY A 115 7.66 10.47 17.66
N GLU A 116 6.58 11.13 18.08
CA GLU A 116 6.50 12.34 18.92
C GLU A 116 7.76 13.22 18.90
N GLU A 117 7.69 14.33 18.16
CA GLU A 117 8.68 15.40 18.16
C GLU A 117 9.07 15.84 19.59
N THR A 118 10.10 15.20 20.15
CA THR A 118 11.04 15.88 21.04
C THR A 118 12.04 16.71 20.23
N THR A 119 11.97 16.64 18.90
CA THR A 119 12.83 17.36 17.94
C THR A 119 12.60 18.87 17.93
N MET A 120 11.40 19.35 18.24
CA MET A 120 11.10 20.80 18.34
C MET A 120 11.81 21.48 19.53
N VAL A 121 12.23 20.73 20.55
CA VAL A 121 13.01 21.29 21.67
C VAL A 121 14.50 21.40 21.29
N PHE A 122 15.03 20.40 20.57
CA PHE A 122 16.45 20.39 20.17
C PHE A 122 16.79 21.47 19.13
N PHE A 123 15.95 21.70 18.13
CA PHE A 123 16.19 22.77 17.14
C PHE A 123 16.09 24.18 17.76
N ASN A 124 15.08 24.41 18.62
CA ASN A 124 14.92 25.70 19.32
C ASN A 124 16.06 25.99 20.32
N GLU A 125 16.60 24.97 20.99
CA GLU A 125 17.77 25.10 21.87
C GLU A 125 19.06 25.45 21.11
N MET A 126 19.27 24.88 19.91
CA MET A 126 20.44 25.19 19.08
C MET A 126 20.37 26.60 18.48
N GLU A 127 19.19 27.05 18.04
CA GLU A 127 19.01 28.41 17.52
C GLU A 127 19.21 29.48 18.61
N LYS A 128 18.72 29.25 19.84
CA LYS A 128 18.96 30.16 20.97
C LYS A 128 20.44 30.26 21.38
N LYS A 129 21.19 29.15 21.30
CA LYS A 129 22.64 29.14 21.62
C LYS A 129 23.51 29.77 20.53
N MET A 130 23.00 29.92 19.31
CA MET A 130 23.70 30.59 18.21
C MET A 130 23.42 32.09 18.13
N MET A 131 22.41 32.59 18.86
CA MET A 131 22.02 34.01 18.89
C MET A 131 22.42 34.76 20.18
N MET A 132 23.18 34.12 21.08
CA MET A 132 23.83 34.74 22.25
C MET A 132 25.34 34.73 22.07
#